data_AF-A0A518B0I8-F1
#
_entry.id   AF-A0A518B0I8-F1
#
_cell.length_a   1.000
_cell.length_b   1.000
_cell.length_c   1.000
_cell.angle_alpha   90.00
_cell.angle_beta   90.00
_cell.angle_gamma   90.00
#
_symmetry.space_group_name_H-M   'P 1'
#
loop_
_entity.id
_entity.type
_entity.pdbx_description
1 polymer ?
#
loop_
_entity_poly.entity_id
_entity_poly.type
_entity_poly.pdbx_seq_one_letter_code
_entity_poly.pdbx_strand_id
1 'polypeptide(L)'
;MAFNARDRADLLAECFPRMRRLAELIETAEETGQNLRPQITPLTEQLTQLWEAYRTNVPVLELSRCPFTKEVWAHSLDNIGIDGLWWSLDKPQRPLDEPMGGKYLSFTGAVRHADPIPAFPFLAEPGPEKPFVIPRLFEVDSVKAVVSHVMIGELDAYPIVYFSDQSLPDECRTNDWGIDKFSYTDAAGVYRSGEWFDAEDEYDYVLEPWIDAGRLLWIAPGDTSLTLRTGTAQCPYLKLPGKRAVWRAKEGRVWWGDEVPTGP
;
A
#
# COMPACT_ATOMS: atom_id res chain seq x y z
N MET A 1 12.88 17.07 2.57
CA MET A 1 11.56 17.72 2.36
C MET A 1 10.76 16.76 1.52
N ALA A 2 9.45 16.61 1.76
CA ALA A 2 8.63 15.83 0.83
C ALA A 2 8.51 16.58 -0.51
N PHE A 3 8.61 15.86 -1.63
CA PHE A 3 8.35 16.44 -2.94
C PHE A 3 6.89 16.87 -3.09
N ASN A 4 6.67 18.01 -3.76
CA ASN A 4 5.32 18.44 -4.13
C ASN A 4 4.86 17.73 -5.41
N ALA A 5 3.61 17.94 -5.82
CA ALA A 5 3.03 17.29 -7.00
C ALA A 5 3.81 17.52 -8.30
N ARG A 6 4.42 18.71 -8.48
CA ARG A 6 5.21 19.04 -9.66
C ARG A 6 6.57 18.32 -9.63
N ASP A 7 7.28 18.41 -8.52
CA ASP A 7 8.59 17.75 -8.36
C ASP A 7 8.45 16.23 -8.56
N ARG A 8 7.36 15.65 -8.05
CA ARG A 8 6.97 14.26 -8.30
C ARG A 8 6.74 13.98 -9.78
N ALA A 9 5.92 14.79 -10.44
CA ALA A 9 5.61 14.59 -11.85
C ALA A 9 6.87 14.67 -12.73
N ASP A 10 7.76 15.63 -12.46
CA ASP A 10 9.02 15.80 -13.18
C ASP A 10 9.93 14.56 -12.98
N LEU A 11 10.06 14.06 -11.75
CA LEU A 11 10.82 12.84 -11.46
C LEU A 11 10.24 11.62 -12.18
N LEU A 12 8.92 11.42 -12.12
CA LEU A 12 8.26 10.28 -12.76
C LEU A 12 8.35 10.34 -14.30
N ALA A 13 8.29 11.54 -14.88
CA ALA A 13 8.50 11.76 -16.31
C ALA A 13 9.91 11.35 -16.77
N GLU A 14 10.92 11.44 -15.89
CA GLU A 14 12.25 10.91 -16.15
C GLU A 14 12.37 9.40 -15.91
N CYS A 15 11.70 8.86 -14.89
CA CYS A 15 11.71 7.44 -14.54
C CYS A 15 11.04 6.57 -15.61
N PHE A 16 9.82 6.91 -16.02
CA PHE A 16 8.98 5.99 -16.80
C PHE A 16 9.57 5.60 -18.15
N PRO A 17 10.13 6.52 -18.97
CA PRO A 17 10.76 6.14 -20.23
C PRO A 17 11.95 5.20 -20.01
N ARG A 18 12.72 5.41 -18.93
CA ARG A 18 13.87 4.56 -18.58
C ARG A 18 13.44 3.19 -18.08
N MET A 19 12.36 3.10 -17.30
CA MET A 19 11.78 1.83 -16.87
C MET A 19 11.30 1.01 -18.06
N ARG A 20 10.56 1.63 -18.99
CA ARG A 20 10.13 0.95 -20.24
C ARG A 20 11.32 0.46 -21.05
N ARG A 21 12.32 1.32 -21.25
CA ARG A 21 13.53 0.95 -21.98
C ARG A 21 14.29 -0.20 -21.31
N LEU A 22 14.35 -0.22 -19.97
CA LEU A 22 14.98 -1.30 -19.23
C LEU A 22 14.21 -2.62 -19.43
N ALA A 23 12.88 -2.59 -19.35
CA ALA A 23 12.04 -3.75 -19.58
C ALA A 23 12.24 -4.32 -21.00
N GLU A 24 12.18 -3.48 -22.03
CA GLU A 24 12.44 -3.86 -23.43
C GLU A 24 13.82 -4.52 -23.62
N LEU A 25 14.86 -3.98 -22.98
CA LEU A 25 16.21 -4.52 -23.08
C LEU A 25 16.35 -5.87 -22.38
N ILE A 26 15.68 -6.06 -21.25
CA ILE A 26 15.67 -7.34 -20.53
C ILE A 26 14.94 -8.39 -21.37
N GLU A 27 13.73 -8.08 -21.83
CA GLU A 27 12.93 -8.96 -22.68
C GLU A 27 13.70 -9.35 -23.96
N THR A 28 14.28 -8.38 -24.66
CA THR A 28 15.09 -8.66 -25.86
C THR A 28 16.28 -9.56 -25.55
N ALA A 29 16.96 -9.35 -24.42
CA ALA A 29 18.11 -10.18 -24.02
C ALA A 29 17.68 -11.62 -23.72
N GLU A 30 16.51 -11.81 -23.10
CA GLU A 30 15.92 -13.11 -22.78
C GLU A 30 15.47 -13.85 -24.05
N GLU A 31 14.82 -13.16 -24.99
CA GLU A 31 14.32 -13.74 -26.24
C GLU A 31 15.43 -14.09 -27.24
N THR A 32 16.41 -13.20 -27.39
CA THR A 32 17.44 -13.32 -28.45
C THR A 32 18.74 -13.94 -27.96
N GLY A 33 18.95 -14.01 -26.63
CA GLY A 33 20.23 -14.38 -26.03
C GLY A 33 21.34 -13.34 -26.24
N GLN A 34 21.02 -12.15 -26.77
CA GLN A 34 22.00 -11.09 -27.01
C GLN A 34 22.53 -10.54 -25.68
N ASN A 35 23.84 -10.32 -25.59
CA ASN A 35 24.43 -9.64 -24.45
C ASN A 35 24.12 -8.13 -24.49
N LEU A 36 23.03 -7.73 -23.84
CA LEU A 36 22.62 -6.33 -23.68
C LEU A 36 23.08 -5.70 -22.36
N ARG A 37 23.90 -6.40 -21.55
CA ARG A 37 24.44 -5.87 -20.29
C ARG A 37 25.08 -4.47 -20.42
N PRO A 38 25.86 -4.15 -21.47
CA PRO A 38 26.45 -2.82 -21.62
C PRO A 38 25.42 -1.68 -21.77
N GLN A 39 24.18 -1.98 -22.19
CA GLN A 39 23.09 -1.01 -22.28
C GLN A 39 22.27 -0.99 -20.98
N ILE A 40 22.08 -2.16 -20.36
CA ILE A 40 21.31 -2.33 -19.12
C ILE A 40 22.00 -1.66 -17.93
N THR A 41 23.31 -1.88 -17.73
CA THR A 41 24.06 -1.37 -16.57
C THR A 41 23.92 0.15 -16.37
N PRO A 42 24.25 1.02 -17.35
CA PRO A 42 24.14 2.47 -17.15
C PRO A 42 22.69 2.93 -16.93
N LEU A 43 21.71 2.24 -17.53
CA LEU A 43 20.30 2.56 -17.34
C LEU A 43 19.83 2.22 -15.93
N THR A 44 20.26 1.08 -15.38
CA THR A 44 19.99 0.67 -14.00
C THR A 44 20.63 1.64 -13.01
N GLU A 45 21.85 2.11 -13.26
CA GLU A 45 22.51 3.12 -12.41
C GLU A 45 21.72 4.44 -12.39
N GLN A 46 21.26 4.92 -13.55
CA GLN A 46 20.42 6.11 -13.64
C GLN A 46 19.09 5.94 -12.90
N LEU A 47 18.41 4.81 -13.10
CA LEU A 47 17.17 4.49 -12.39
C LEU A 47 17.39 4.41 -10.88
N THR A 48 18.50 3.84 -10.44
CA THR A 48 18.84 3.75 -9.00
C THR A 48 18.93 5.14 -8.38
N GLN A 49 19.54 6.13 -9.06
CA GLN A 49 19.61 7.51 -8.57
C GLN A 49 18.22 8.17 -8.51
N LEU A 50 17.38 7.96 -9.52
CA LEU A 50 16.02 8.49 -9.54
C LEU A 50 15.14 7.83 -8.47
N TRP A 51 15.29 6.53 -8.24
CA TRP A 51 14.58 5.80 -7.19
C TRP A 51 15.01 6.23 -5.78
N GLU A 52 16.30 6.51 -5.56
CA GLU A 52 16.77 7.09 -4.30
C GLU A 52 16.18 8.48 -4.06
N ALA A 53 16.16 9.32 -5.10
CA ALA A 53 15.52 10.63 -5.05
C ALA A 53 14.02 10.50 -4.75
N TYR A 54 13.32 9.56 -5.39
CA TYR A 54 11.92 9.29 -5.08
C TYR A 54 11.73 8.90 -3.62
N ARG A 55 12.43 7.85 -3.15
CA ARG A 55 12.31 7.32 -1.77
C ARG A 55 12.58 8.38 -0.71
N THR A 56 13.56 9.25 -0.92
CA THR A 56 13.90 10.32 0.04
C THR A 56 12.82 11.40 0.12
N ASN A 57 11.98 11.52 -0.91
CA ASN A 57 10.95 12.55 -1.01
C ASN A 57 9.52 12.03 -0.77
N VAL A 58 9.28 10.72 -0.73
CA VAL A 58 7.98 10.14 -0.34
C VAL A 58 7.61 10.66 1.06
N PRO A 59 6.43 11.25 1.25
CA PRO A 59 6.05 11.77 2.55
C PRO A 59 5.76 10.64 3.53
N VAL A 60 6.08 10.89 4.79
CA VAL A 60 5.62 10.07 5.93
C VAL A 60 4.37 10.72 6.49
N LEU A 61 3.26 9.98 6.49
CA LEU A 61 1.96 10.46 6.92
C LEU A 61 1.56 9.80 8.24
N GLU A 62 0.92 10.56 9.12
CA GLU A 62 0.28 10.01 10.32
C GLU A 62 -1.06 9.39 9.91
N LEU A 63 -1.06 8.07 9.71
CA LEU A 63 -2.22 7.36 9.13
C LEU A 63 -3.11 6.72 10.18
N SER A 64 -2.58 6.44 11.38
CA SER A 64 -3.31 5.67 12.40
C SER A 64 -2.79 5.95 13.81
N ARG A 65 -3.45 5.38 14.81
CA ARG A 65 -3.02 5.45 16.21
C ARG A 65 -3.17 4.08 16.86
N CYS A 66 -2.13 3.63 17.55
CA CYS A 66 -2.15 2.32 18.20
C CYS A 66 -3.28 2.26 19.26
N PRO A 67 -4.20 1.29 19.20
CA PRO A 67 -5.31 1.20 20.15
C PRO A 67 -4.86 0.82 21.57
N PHE A 68 -3.64 0.28 21.71
CA PHE A 68 -3.06 -0.15 22.98
C PHE A 68 -2.22 0.94 23.64
N THR A 69 -1.24 1.50 22.93
CA THR A 69 -0.29 2.50 23.47
C THR A 69 -0.74 3.93 23.26
N LYS A 70 -1.71 4.16 22.37
CA LYS A 70 -2.15 5.50 21.92
C LYS A 70 -1.09 6.28 21.15
N GLU A 71 0.05 5.66 20.82
CA GLU A 71 1.08 6.29 19.98
C GLU A 71 0.57 6.47 18.55
N VAL A 72 0.97 7.58 17.92
CA VAL A 72 0.73 7.78 16.48
C VAL A 72 1.53 6.73 15.71
N TRP A 73 0.87 6.10 14.75
CA TRP A 73 1.53 5.28 13.76
C TRP A 73 1.57 6.06 12.45
N ALA A 74 2.79 6.24 11.95
CA ALA A 74 3.06 6.95 10.71
C ALA A 74 3.77 6.01 9.74
N HIS A 75 3.53 6.21 8.44
CA HIS A 75 4.12 5.37 7.40
C HIS A 75 4.35 6.20 6.14
N SER A 76 5.29 5.76 5.31
CA SER A 76 5.43 6.35 3.99
C SER A 76 4.20 6.05 3.14
N LEU A 77 3.72 7.03 2.38
CA LEU A 77 2.63 6.84 1.42
C LEU A 77 2.75 7.90 0.33
N ASP A 78 2.85 7.48 -0.93
CA ASP A 78 2.66 8.42 -2.04
C ASP A 78 1.17 8.74 -2.21
N ASN A 79 0.76 9.82 -1.56
CA ASN A 79 -0.62 10.29 -1.55
C ASN A 79 -0.93 11.31 -2.64
N ILE A 80 -0.03 11.52 -3.62
CA ILE A 80 -0.29 12.43 -4.75
C ILE A 80 -1.02 11.68 -5.87
N GLY A 81 -0.75 10.39 -6.07
CA GLY A 81 -1.42 9.57 -7.07
C GLY A 81 -0.97 8.11 -7.05
N ILE A 82 -1.81 7.23 -7.58
CA ILE A 82 -1.50 5.79 -7.70
C ILE A 82 -0.46 5.47 -8.79
N ASP A 83 -0.09 6.45 -9.60
CA ASP A 83 1.01 6.40 -10.58
C ASP A 83 2.40 6.54 -9.90
N GLY A 84 2.45 6.62 -8.57
CA GLY A 84 3.69 6.74 -7.81
C GLY A 84 4.42 5.41 -7.70
N LEU A 85 5.75 5.42 -7.73
CA LEU A 85 6.56 4.20 -7.57
C LEU A 85 6.35 3.47 -6.22
N TRP A 86 5.74 4.12 -5.22
CA TRP A 86 5.28 3.50 -3.98
C TRP A 86 4.24 2.40 -4.22
N TRP A 87 3.40 2.57 -5.26
CA TRP A 87 2.29 1.69 -5.65
C TRP A 87 2.69 0.57 -6.62
N SER A 88 3.96 0.49 -7.00
CA SER A 88 4.47 -0.59 -7.86
C SER A 88 4.43 -1.91 -7.08
N LEU A 89 3.56 -2.84 -7.50
CA LEU A 89 3.32 -4.12 -6.83
C LEU A 89 4.63 -4.89 -6.62
N ASP A 90 5.36 -5.15 -7.71
CA ASP A 90 6.54 -6.02 -7.71
C ASP A 90 7.82 -5.27 -7.29
N LYS A 91 7.91 -3.97 -7.62
CA LYS A 91 9.14 -3.16 -7.45
C LYS A 91 8.85 -1.83 -6.76
N PRO A 92 8.26 -1.84 -5.55
CA PRO A 92 7.90 -0.63 -4.84
C PRO A 92 9.15 0.17 -4.45
N GLN A 93 9.07 1.49 -4.58
CA GLN A 93 10.12 2.40 -4.11
C GLN A 93 9.67 3.07 -2.80
N ARG A 94 9.79 2.34 -1.69
CA ARG A 94 9.49 2.84 -0.34
C ARG A 94 10.78 3.28 0.39
N PRO A 95 10.73 4.28 1.29
CA PRO A 95 11.84 4.59 2.17
C PRO A 95 12.35 3.34 2.90
N LEU A 96 13.66 3.28 3.18
CA LEU A 96 14.26 2.11 3.85
C LEU A 96 14.02 2.09 5.37
N ASP A 97 13.88 3.28 5.97
CA ASP A 97 13.72 3.46 7.42
C ASP A 97 12.25 3.77 7.78
N GLU A 98 11.33 2.86 7.44
CA GLU A 98 9.92 3.05 7.78
C GLU A 98 9.70 2.87 9.30
N PRO A 99 9.15 3.88 10.00
CA PRO A 99 8.97 3.79 11.44
C PRO A 99 7.84 2.82 11.77
N MET A 100 8.20 1.58 12.11
CA MET A 100 7.23 0.58 12.57
C MET A 100 7.13 0.61 14.09
N GLY A 101 6.06 1.22 14.60
CA GLY A 101 5.79 1.29 16.04
C GLY A 101 5.64 -0.11 16.65
N GLY A 102 6.07 -0.30 17.91
CA GLY A 102 6.29 -1.63 18.51
C GLY A 102 5.06 -2.55 18.70
N LYS A 103 3.85 -2.09 18.37
CA LYS A 103 2.62 -2.90 18.37
C LYS A 103 2.06 -3.15 16.96
N TYR A 104 2.77 -2.72 15.92
CA TYR A 104 2.40 -2.91 14.52
C TYR A 104 2.37 -4.39 14.14
N LEU A 105 1.31 -4.82 13.45
CA LEU A 105 1.17 -6.17 12.92
C LEU A 105 1.11 -6.17 11.38
N SER A 106 0.22 -5.39 10.77
CA SER A 106 0.08 -5.35 9.31
C SER A 106 -0.58 -4.06 8.86
N PHE A 107 -0.34 -3.69 7.60
CA PHE A 107 -0.88 -2.49 6.99
C PHE A 107 -1.45 -2.84 5.61
N THR A 108 -2.75 -2.69 5.44
CA THR A 108 -3.42 -2.84 4.13
C THR A 108 -4.34 -1.65 3.89
N GLY A 109 -5.11 -1.65 2.81
CA GLY A 109 -6.06 -0.60 2.55
C GLY A 109 -6.91 -0.81 1.31
N ALA A 110 -7.79 0.16 1.09
CA ALA A 110 -8.70 0.21 -0.05
C ALA A 110 -8.61 1.59 -0.69
N VAL A 111 -8.76 1.69 -2.01
CA VAL A 111 -8.81 2.96 -2.75
C VAL A 111 -10.02 2.95 -3.65
N ARG A 112 -10.88 3.94 -3.50
CA ARG A 112 -11.98 4.17 -4.42
C ARG A 112 -11.45 4.51 -5.80
N HIS A 113 -11.81 3.71 -6.79
CA HIS A 113 -11.41 3.94 -8.16
C HIS A 113 -12.17 5.13 -8.76
N ALA A 114 -11.50 5.85 -9.66
CA ALA A 114 -12.11 6.87 -10.51
C ALA A 114 -11.52 6.81 -11.91
N ASP A 115 -12.36 7.01 -12.93
CA ASP A 115 -11.92 7.15 -14.31
C ASP A 115 -11.65 8.63 -14.65
N PRO A 116 -10.64 8.93 -15.49
CA PRO A 116 -9.67 8.00 -16.07
C PRO A 116 -8.46 7.75 -15.14
N ILE A 117 -7.86 6.56 -15.25
CA ILE A 117 -6.60 6.24 -14.56
C ILE A 117 -5.38 6.68 -15.42
N PRO A 118 -4.36 7.35 -14.83
CA PRO A 118 -3.14 7.70 -15.55
C PRO A 118 -2.38 6.48 -16.11
N ALA A 119 -1.63 6.68 -17.19
CA ALA A 119 -0.78 5.63 -17.75
C ALA A 119 0.60 5.59 -17.09
N PHE A 120 0.92 4.49 -16.41
CA PHE A 120 2.22 4.23 -15.77
C PHE A 120 2.73 2.80 -16.10
N PRO A 121 4.06 2.55 -16.09
CA PRO A 121 4.67 1.36 -16.70
C PRO A 121 4.75 0.12 -15.77
N PHE A 122 4.09 0.14 -14.63
CA PHE A 122 4.10 -0.94 -13.64
C PHE A 122 2.69 -1.32 -13.26
N LEU A 123 2.52 -2.50 -12.67
CA LEU A 123 1.25 -2.93 -12.11
C LEU A 123 1.07 -2.28 -10.73
N ALA A 124 -0.04 -1.58 -10.53
CA ALA A 124 -0.47 -1.09 -9.24
C ALA A 124 -1.69 -1.87 -8.77
N GLU A 125 -1.74 -2.18 -7.48
CA GLU A 125 -2.86 -2.87 -6.84
C GLU A 125 -3.34 -2.09 -5.60
N PRO A 126 -4.13 -1.01 -5.77
CA PRO A 126 -4.55 -0.17 -4.65
C PRO A 126 -5.55 -0.84 -3.68
N GLY A 127 -6.04 -2.03 -3.99
CA GLY A 127 -7.05 -2.76 -3.21
C GLY A 127 -8.47 -2.56 -3.76
N PRO A 128 -9.52 -2.94 -3.01
CA PRO A 128 -10.91 -2.74 -3.39
C PRO A 128 -11.35 -1.27 -3.21
N GLU A 129 -12.58 -0.92 -3.60
CA GLU A 129 -13.07 0.48 -3.53
C GLU A 129 -13.56 0.93 -2.14
N LYS A 130 -13.65 0.01 -1.18
CA LYS A 130 -14.19 0.28 0.15
C LYS A 130 -13.44 -0.52 1.21
N PRO A 131 -13.38 -0.02 2.46
CA PRO A 131 -12.65 -0.67 3.52
C PRO A 131 -13.24 -2.04 3.84
N PHE A 132 -12.36 -2.93 4.27
CA PHE A 132 -12.64 -4.29 4.68
C PHE A 132 -11.85 -4.62 5.94
N VAL A 133 -12.05 -5.81 6.46
CA VAL A 133 -11.12 -6.44 7.39
C VAL A 133 -10.80 -7.85 6.95
N ILE A 134 -9.69 -8.39 7.45
CA ILE A 134 -9.29 -9.78 7.27
C ILE A 134 -9.65 -10.54 8.57
N PRO A 135 -10.75 -11.32 8.60
CA PRO A 135 -11.25 -11.98 9.81
C PRO A 135 -10.23 -12.90 10.49
N ARG A 136 -9.37 -13.60 9.72
CA ARG A 136 -8.35 -14.49 10.30
C ARG A 136 -7.41 -13.77 11.26
N LEU A 137 -7.12 -12.48 11.01
CA LEU A 137 -6.30 -11.67 11.91
C LEU A 137 -6.99 -11.40 13.24
N PHE A 138 -8.33 -11.40 13.26
CA PHE A 138 -9.11 -11.25 14.48
C PHE A 138 -9.38 -12.55 15.24
N GLU A 139 -8.98 -13.72 14.72
CA GLU A 139 -9.02 -14.98 15.49
C GLU A 139 -8.07 -14.95 16.69
N VAL A 140 -7.08 -14.05 16.66
CA VAL A 140 -6.17 -13.81 17.78
C VAL A 140 -6.70 -12.66 18.65
N ASP A 141 -7.12 -12.96 19.88
CA ASP A 141 -7.74 -11.98 20.80
C ASP A 141 -6.91 -10.71 21.07
N SER A 142 -5.58 -10.77 20.91
CA SER A 142 -4.69 -9.61 21.07
C SER A 142 -4.76 -8.61 19.91
N VAL A 143 -5.41 -8.93 18.79
CA VAL A 143 -5.41 -8.11 17.58
C VAL A 143 -6.55 -7.09 17.57
N LYS A 144 -6.22 -5.85 17.21
CA LYS A 144 -7.18 -4.78 16.90
C LYS A 144 -6.76 -4.08 15.62
N ALA A 145 -7.73 -3.65 14.83
CA ALA A 145 -7.50 -2.84 13.64
C ALA A 145 -8.01 -1.41 13.83
N VAL A 146 -7.45 -0.49 13.07
CA VAL A 146 -7.92 0.90 12.96
C VAL A 146 -8.07 1.24 11.49
N VAL A 147 -9.27 1.63 11.09
CA VAL A 147 -9.53 2.21 9.76
C VAL A 147 -9.52 3.73 9.82
N SER A 148 -8.88 4.36 8.85
CA SER A 148 -8.85 5.82 8.69
C SER A 148 -9.14 6.23 7.24
N HIS A 149 -9.02 7.52 6.93
CA HIS A 149 -9.22 8.07 5.59
C HIS A 149 -8.08 9.00 5.24
N VAL A 150 -7.60 8.90 4.00
CA VAL A 150 -6.65 9.82 3.39
C VAL A 150 -7.02 10.01 1.92
N MET A 151 -6.60 11.13 1.34
CA MET A 151 -6.72 11.36 -0.10
C MET A 151 -5.46 10.87 -0.81
N ILE A 152 -5.62 10.10 -1.89
CA ILE A 152 -4.55 9.83 -2.87
C ILE A 152 -4.88 10.62 -4.13
N GLY A 153 -4.29 11.80 -4.28
CA GLY A 153 -4.74 12.78 -5.26
C GLY A 153 -6.22 13.13 -5.00
N GLU A 154 -7.10 12.77 -5.93
CA GLU A 154 -8.55 12.96 -5.80
C GLU A 154 -9.30 11.69 -5.34
N LEU A 155 -8.59 10.59 -5.09
CA LEU A 155 -9.18 9.30 -4.73
C LEU A 155 -9.35 9.18 -3.21
N ASP A 156 -10.53 8.73 -2.78
CA ASP A 156 -10.75 8.32 -1.39
C ASP A 156 -9.97 7.04 -1.11
N ALA A 157 -9.14 7.07 -0.07
CA ALA A 157 -8.36 5.92 0.35
C ALA A 157 -8.61 5.62 1.83
N TYR A 158 -8.61 4.33 2.16
CA TYR A 158 -8.96 3.81 3.48
C TYR A 158 -7.82 2.93 4.02
N PRO A 159 -6.78 3.53 4.64
CA PRO A 159 -5.76 2.80 5.36
C PRO A 159 -6.38 1.94 6.46
N ILE A 160 -5.93 0.68 6.58
CA ILE A 160 -6.34 -0.25 7.62
C ILE A 160 -5.07 -0.80 8.27
N VAL A 161 -4.87 -0.44 9.55
CA VAL A 161 -3.67 -0.84 10.29
C VAL A 161 -4.05 -1.79 11.41
N TYR A 162 -3.42 -2.96 11.42
CA TYR A 162 -3.56 -3.98 12.45
C TYR A 162 -2.47 -3.82 13.49
N PHE A 163 -2.86 -3.95 14.75
CA PHE A 163 -1.99 -3.91 15.90
C PHE A 163 -2.23 -5.14 16.76
N SER A 164 -1.19 -5.62 17.43
CA SER A 164 -1.30 -6.66 18.47
C SER A 164 -0.58 -6.21 19.73
N ASP A 165 -1.16 -6.47 20.90
CA ASP A 165 -0.45 -6.29 22.17
C ASP A 165 0.55 -7.42 22.49
N GLN A 166 0.59 -8.47 21.66
CA GLN A 166 1.50 -9.61 21.74
C GLN A 166 2.44 -9.68 20.52
N SER A 167 3.56 -10.39 20.68
CA SER A 167 4.38 -10.79 19.54
C SER A 167 3.73 -11.98 18.87
N LEU A 168 3.37 -11.85 17.60
CA LEU A 168 2.72 -12.90 16.80
C LEU A 168 3.69 -13.41 15.73
N PRO A 169 3.53 -14.66 15.28
CA PRO A 169 4.35 -15.22 14.22
C PRO A 169 3.94 -14.66 12.84
N ASP A 170 4.73 -14.95 11.82
CA ASP A 170 4.57 -14.35 10.48
C ASP A 170 3.25 -14.73 9.79
N GLU A 171 2.70 -15.91 10.10
CA GLU A 171 1.41 -16.38 9.59
C GLU A 171 0.23 -15.50 10.04
N CYS A 172 0.43 -14.68 11.08
CA CYS A 172 -0.53 -13.69 11.54
C CYS A 172 -0.38 -12.33 10.82
N ARG A 173 0.27 -12.28 9.65
CA ARG A 173 0.43 -11.07 8.83
C ARG A 173 -0.28 -11.18 7.48
N THR A 174 -0.41 -10.05 6.81
CA THR A 174 -0.87 -9.87 5.42
C THR A 174 0.14 -8.99 4.70
N ASN A 175 0.20 -9.02 3.37
CA ASN A 175 1.13 -8.18 2.62
C ASN A 175 0.85 -6.69 2.88
N ASP A 176 1.90 -5.88 2.81
CA ASP A 176 1.76 -4.46 3.02
C ASP A 176 0.99 -3.84 1.84
N TRP A 177 0.20 -2.81 2.11
CA TRP A 177 -0.76 -2.25 1.16
C TRP A 177 -0.13 -1.93 -0.20
N GLY A 178 -0.63 -2.55 -1.27
CA GLY A 178 -0.21 -2.28 -2.64
C GLY A 178 1.07 -2.97 -3.10
N ILE A 179 1.60 -3.91 -2.30
CA ILE A 179 2.74 -4.77 -2.65
C ILE A 179 2.44 -6.24 -2.31
N ASP A 180 3.21 -7.15 -2.88
CA ASP A 180 3.04 -8.62 -2.75
C ASP A 180 3.81 -9.25 -1.58
N LYS A 181 4.26 -8.42 -0.63
CA LYS A 181 5.08 -8.81 0.51
C LYS A 181 4.75 -7.99 1.74
N PHE A 182 5.05 -8.51 2.91
CA PHE A 182 5.03 -7.76 4.16
C PHE A 182 6.43 -7.50 4.67
N SER A 183 6.58 -6.42 5.43
CA SER A 183 7.81 -6.06 6.11
C SER A 183 7.55 -5.72 7.57
N TYR A 184 8.51 -6.03 8.45
CA TYR A 184 8.44 -5.61 9.85
C TYR A 184 9.80 -5.56 10.53
N THR A 185 9.88 -4.80 11.62
CA THR A 185 11.00 -4.86 12.56
C THR A 185 10.63 -5.74 13.75
N ASP A 186 11.39 -6.81 13.98
CA ASP A 186 11.16 -7.71 15.11
C ASP A 186 11.57 -7.08 16.45
N ALA A 187 11.28 -7.77 17.56
CA ALA A 187 11.60 -7.27 18.90
C ALA A 187 13.11 -7.07 19.16
N ALA A 188 13.99 -7.65 18.32
CA ALA A 188 15.44 -7.44 18.37
C ALA A 188 15.90 -6.26 17.50
N GLY A 189 14.98 -5.55 16.85
CA GLY A 189 15.31 -4.45 15.94
C GLY A 189 15.75 -4.93 14.55
N VAL A 190 15.52 -6.20 14.21
CA VAL A 190 15.95 -6.75 12.92
C VAL A 190 14.82 -6.62 11.90
N TYR A 191 15.14 -6.05 10.74
CA TYR A 191 14.23 -6.00 9.61
C TYR A 191 13.96 -7.41 9.06
N ARG A 192 12.69 -7.74 8.88
CA ARG A 192 12.17 -8.99 8.33
C ARG A 192 11.25 -8.66 7.18
N SER A 193 11.21 -9.55 6.20
CA SER A 193 10.21 -9.53 5.13
C SER A 193 9.82 -10.94 4.76
N GLY A 194 8.57 -11.09 4.32
CA GLY A 194 8.04 -12.34 3.81
C GLY A 194 6.90 -12.05 2.84
N GLU A 195 6.32 -13.12 2.32
CA GLU A 195 5.19 -13.06 1.41
C GLU A 195 4.06 -13.89 2.02
N TRP A 196 2.84 -13.40 1.91
CA TRP A 196 1.64 -14.15 2.25
C TRP A 196 0.68 -14.17 1.07
N PHE A 197 -0.12 -15.23 0.96
CA PHE A 197 -1.19 -15.26 -0.02
C PHE A 197 -2.43 -14.59 0.58
N ASP A 198 -2.69 -13.35 0.17
CA ASP A 198 -3.91 -12.64 0.55
C ASP A 198 -5.02 -13.00 -0.41
N ALA A 199 -5.88 -13.93 0.01
CA ALA A 199 -7.01 -14.33 -0.80
C ALA A 199 -8.14 -13.29 -0.68
N GLU A 200 -8.59 -12.73 -1.80
CA GLU A 200 -9.63 -11.68 -1.82
C GLU A 200 -10.97 -12.15 -1.19
N ASP A 201 -11.19 -13.48 -1.12
CA ASP A 201 -12.34 -14.09 -0.46
C ASP A 201 -12.26 -14.08 1.07
N GLU A 202 -11.09 -13.80 1.65
CA GLU A 202 -10.93 -13.55 3.08
C GLU A 202 -11.47 -12.17 3.50
N TYR A 203 -11.73 -11.25 2.57
CA TYR A 203 -12.11 -9.88 2.93
C TYR A 203 -13.57 -9.79 3.40
N ASP A 204 -13.77 -9.33 4.63
CA ASP A 204 -15.08 -8.98 5.16
C ASP A 204 -15.36 -7.48 5.06
N TYR A 205 -16.40 -7.14 4.30
CA TYR A 205 -16.85 -5.78 4.05
C TYR A 205 -17.97 -5.32 4.98
N VAL A 206 -18.47 -6.21 5.84
CA VAL A 206 -19.50 -5.89 6.84
C VAL A 206 -18.77 -5.50 8.13
N LEU A 207 -18.47 -4.21 8.26
CA LEU A 207 -17.61 -3.71 9.35
C LEU A 207 -18.34 -3.59 10.70
N GLU A 208 -19.68 -3.50 10.71
CA GLU A 208 -20.46 -3.27 11.93
C GLU A 208 -20.14 -4.28 13.07
N PRO A 209 -20.13 -5.61 12.84
CA PRO A 209 -19.86 -6.59 13.90
C PRO A 209 -18.47 -6.43 14.54
N TRP A 210 -17.46 -6.08 13.73
CA TRP A 210 -16.09 -5.89 14.19
C TRP A 210 -15.93 -4.63 15.04
N ILE A 211 -16.67 -3.58 14.70
CA ILE A 211 -16.71 -2.33 15.46
C ILE A 211 -17.44 -2.53 16.78
N ASP A 212 -18.61 -3.20 16.76
CA ASP A 212 -19.40 -3.47 17.96
C ASP A 212 -18.64 -4.39 18.94
N ALA A 213 -17.85 -5.34 18.43
CA ALA A 213 -16.97 -6.18 19.22
C ALA A 213 -15.69 -5.46 19.73
N GLY A 214 -15.46 -4.20 19.35
CA GLY A 214 -14.26 -3.43 19.71
C GLY A 214 -12.95 -3.96 19.10
N ARG A 215 -13.08 -4.76 18.02
CA ARG A 215 -11.97 -5.33 17.25
C ARG A 215 -11.50 -4.35 16.18
N LEU A 216 -12.43 -3.61 15.57
CA LEU A 216 -12.15 -2.53 14.65
C LEU A 216 -12.49 -1.19 15.31
N LEU A 217 -11.51 -0.29 15.36
CA LEU A 217 -11.70 1.11 15.73
C LEU A 217 -11.61 1.97 14.48
N TRP A 218 -12.01 3.23 14.58
CA TRP A 218 -12.00 4.12 13.43
C TRP A 218 -11.59 5.53 13.80
N ILE A 219 -10.98 6.23 12.85
CA ILE A 219 -10.63 7.66 12.94
C ILE A 219 -11.53 8.41 11.97
N ALA A 220 -12.08 9.56 12.37
CA ALA A 220 -12.95 10.32 11.47
C ALA A 220 -12.15 10.93 10.30
N PRO A 221 -12.72 11.01 9.08
CA PRO A 221 -12.10 11.70 7.95
C PRO A 221 -11.68 13.13 8.32
N GLY A 222 -10.46 13.51 7.97
CA GLY A 222 -9.89 14.83 8.28
C GLY A 222 -9.51 15.05 9.75
N ASP A 223 -9.64 14.05 10.63
CA ASP A 223 -9.23 14.18 12.02
C ASP A 223 -7.70 14.05 12.19
N THR A 224 -7.02 15.20 12.14
CA THR A 224 -5.56 15.29 12.31
C THR A 224 -5.09 14.97 13.73
N SER A 225 -6.00 14.87 14.72
CA SER A 225 -5.64 14.40 16.07
C SER A 225 -5.56 12.88 16.15
N LEU A 226 -6.05 12.18 15.11
CA LEU A 226 -6.15 10.72 15.06
C LEU A 226 -6.89 10.17 16.29
N THR A 227 -8.04 10.75 16.61
CA THR A 227 -8.85 10.31 17.75
C THR A 227 -9.48 8.97 17.42
N LEU A 228 -9.13 7.95 18.22
CA LEU A 228 -9.71 6.62 18.11
C LEU A 228 -11.15 6.62 18.60
N ARG A 229 -12.08 6.24 17.72
CA ARG A 229 -13.49 6.12 18.00
C ARG A 229 -13.90 4.65 18.03
N THR A 230 -14.89 4.37 18.87
CA THR A 230 -15.50 3.05 19.05
C THR A 230 -16.98 3.13 18.77
N GLY A 231 -17.60 1.97 18.50
CA GLY A 231 -19.01 1.88 18.19
C GLY A 231 -19.37 2.37 16.79
N THR A 232 -20.55 1.97 16.33
CA THR A 232 -21.04 2.20 14.97
C THR A 232 -21.69 3.58 14.77
N ALA A 233 -21.97 4.30 15.86
CA ALA A 233 -22.57 5.62 15.82
C ALA A 233 -21.68 6.59 15.02
N GLN A 234 -22.23 7.16 13.95
CA GLN A 234 -21.55 8.13 13.07
C GLN A 234 -20.29 7.60 12.37
N CYS A 235 -20.06 6.28 12.34
CA CYS A 235 -18.93 5.72 11.62
C CYS A 235 -19.14 5.89 10.10
N PRO A 236 -18.29 6.66 9.40
CA PRO A 236 -18.47 6.99 7.98
C PRO A 236 -18.07 5.84 7.05
N TYR A 237 -17.41 4.82 7.59
CA TYR A 237 -16.93 3.66 6.84
C TYR A 237 -18.00 2.58 6.67
N LEU A 238 -19.15 2.74 7.32
CA LEU A 238 -20.27 1.82 7.18
C LEU A 238 -21.04 2.11 5.90
N LYS A 239 -21.38 1.05 5.16
CA LYS A 239 -22.26 1.11 3.97
C LYS A 239 -21.74 2.02 2.86
N LEU A 240 -20.42 2.19 2.76
CA LEU A 240 -19.81 2.89 1.63
C LEU A 240 -20.15 2.17 0.31
N PRO A 241 -20.53 2.90 -0.75
CA PRO A 241 -20.67 2.33 -2.08
C PRO A 241 -19.29 1.92 -2.61
N GLY A 242 -19.26 0.98 -3.56
CA GLY A 242 -18.03 0.53 -4.19
C GLY A 242 -17.96 -0.99 -4.38
N LYS A 243 -17.17 -1.40 -5.36
CA LYS A 243 -16.86 -2.78 -5.68
C LYS A 243 -15.99 -3.42 -4.59
N ARG A 244 -16.23 -4.72 -4.40
CA ARG A 244 -15.47 -5.59 -3.49
C ARG A 244 -14.30 -6.29 -4.18
N ALA A 245 -14.32 -6.37 -5.50
CA ALA A 245 -13.18 -6.91 -6.22
C ALA A 245 -12.00 -5.93 -6.09
N VAL A 246 -10.80 -6.44 -5.86
CA VAL A 246 -9.58 -5.62 -5.95
C VAL A 246 -9.47 -5.10 -7.39
N TRP A 247 -9.07 -3.85 -7.55
CA TRP A 247 -8.71 -3.36 -8.88
C TRP A 247 -7.21 -3.23 -9.04
N ARG A 248 -6.77 -3.54 -10.25
CA ARG A 248 -5.39 -3.46 -10.69
C ARG A 248 -5.30 -2.48 -11.84
N ALA A 249 -4.23 -1.71 -11.91
CA ALA A 249 -4.04 -0.75 -13.00
C ALA A 249 -2.61 -0.75 -13.53
N LYS A 250 -2.49 -0.58 -14.85
CA LYS A 250 -1.23 -0.53 -15.60
C LYS A 250 -1.53 0.07 -16.97
N GLU A 251 -0.67 0.96 -17.47
CA GLU A 251 -0.81 1.56 -18.81
C GLU A 251 -2.19 2.21 -19.09
N GLY A 252 -2.83 2.75 -18.06
CA GLY A 252 -4.14 3.40 -18.17
C GLY A 252 -5.31 2.43 -18.34
N ARG A 253 -5.07 1.13 -18.15
CA ARG A 253 -6.09 0.08 -18.12
C ARG A 253 -6.34 -0.37 -16.69
N VAL A 254 -7.57 -0.83 -16.44
CA VAL A 254 -8.03 -1.31 -15.13
C VAL A 254 -8.60 -2.73 -15.28
N TRP A 255 -8.24 -3.61 -14.37
CA TRP A 255 -8.75 -4.99 -14.24
C TRP A 255 -9.37 -5.19 -12.85
N TRP A 256 -10.32 -6.11 -12.73
CA TRP A 256 -11.02 -6.38 -11.46
C TRP A 256 -10.91 -7.85 -11.06
N GLY A 257 -10.60 -8.11 -9.78
CA GLY A 257 -10.46 -9.46 -9.22
C GLY A 257 -9.40 -10.27 -9.97
N ASP A 258 -9.63 -11.57 -10.15
CA ASP A 258 -8.68 -12.49 -10.80
C ASP A 258 -8.44 -12.26 -12.30
N GLU A 259 -8.95 -11.16 -12.88
CA GLU A 259 -8.59 -10.75 -14.23
C GLU A 259 -7.10 -10.42 -14.30
N VAL A 260 -6.28 -11.42 -14.64
CA VAL A 260 -4.84 -11.26 -14.81
C VAL A 260 -4.61 -10.30 -15.99
N PRO A 261 -3.76 -9.26 -15.83
CA PRO A 261 -3.30 -8.46 -16.96
C PRO A 261 -2.60 -9.39 -17.96
N THR A 262 -3.25 -9.64 -19.10
CA THR A 262 -2.67 -10.46 -20.16
C THR A 262 -1.67 -9.63 -20.95
N GLY A 263 -0.39 -9.80 -20.63
CA GLY A 263 0.75 -9.27 -21.38
C GLY A 263 0.94 -7.74 -21.30
N PRO A 264 2.06 -7.22 -21.85
CA PRO A 264 2.32 -5.78 -21.95
C PRO A 264 1.21 -5.04 -22.70
#